data_AF-I1Z1X6-F1
#
_entry.id   AF-I1Z1X6-F1
#
_cell.length_a   1.000
_cell.length_b   1.000
_cell.length_c   1.000
_cell.angle_alpha   90.00
_cell.angle_beta   90.00
_cell.angle_gamma   90.00
#
_symmetry.space_group_name_H-M   'P 1'
#
loop_
_entity.id
_entity.type
_entity.pdbx_description
1 polymer ?
#
loop_
_entity_poly.entity_id
_entity_poly.type
_entity_poly.pdbx_seq_one_letter_code
_entity_poly.pdbx_strand_id
1 'polypeptide(L)'
;AIVHFLLCFVMGFFTGFAPTGKGSLFSTRNIAIPKIPQSNQTQPNMLHHSRLESEIFNKPLLDETSTTVASEWFNLNDTRHSEKVLEEKEEEEGEERQEQDQDQVQEQEEANGEFLNPRRLLIIVTPTSAKDQNRGMLLRRLSNTLRLIPQPILWVVVEQQIEDSNVSKILRKTGIMYRHLVFKENFTNIHEEVDHQRNVALNHIEHHKLSGIVHFASLSNVYDLSFFDELRAIEGFGTWPMALLSANKKEVIIEGPVCDSSEVMGWHLKKANNSTDERPPIRVSSVAFNSSILWDPERWGRTSSIQDTSQDSLKFVRKEVFEDETKLMGIPPNDCSKILLWNLPLST
;
A
#
# COMPACT_ATOMS: atom_id res chain seq x y z
N ALA A 1 -5.16 -66.55 17.95
CA ALA A 1 -5.54 -65.93 16.65
C ALA A 1 -5.36 -64.41 16.66
N ILE A 2 -5.88 -63.67 17.64
CA ILE A 2 -5.82 -62.18 17.65
C ILE A 2 -4.40 -61.62 17.89
N VAL A 3 -3.58 -62.26 18.74
CA VAL A 3 -2.21 -61.81 19.03
C VAL A 3 -1.27 -61.99 17.82
N HIS A 4 -1.51 -63.01 16.98
CA HIS A 4 -0.74 -63.23 15.75
C HIS A 4 -1.10 -62.22 14.65
N PHE A 5 -2.32 -61.68 14.65
CA PHE A 5 -2.76 -60.68 13.66
C PHE A 5 -2.20 -59.28 13.97
N LEU A 6 -2.05 -58.94 15.26
CA LEU A 6 -1.45 -57.67 15.70
C LEU A 6 0.07 -57.59 15.45
N LEU A 7 0.79 -58.71 15.55
CA LEU A 7 2.23 -58.75 15.26
C LEU A 7 2.56 -58.54 13.78
N CYS A 8 1.72 -59.02 12.86
CA CYS A 8 1.90 -58.79 11.43
C CYS A 8 1.59 -57.34 11.01
N PHE A 9 0.69 -56.65 11.71
CA PHE A 9 0.34 -55.26 11.40
C PHE A 9 1.42 -54.26 11.85
N VAL A 10 2.07 -54.51 13.00
CA VAL A 10 3.14 -53.63 13.53
C VAL A 10 4.47 -53.82 12.78
N MET A 11 4.74 -55.01 12.24
CA MET A 11 5.95 -55.26 11.43
C MET A 11 5.82 -54.80 9.95
N GLY A 12 4.59 -54.61 9.45
CA GLY A 12 4.31 -54.12 8.10
C GLY A 12 4.31 -52.59 7.94
N PHE A 13 4.16 -51.83 9.04
CA PHE A 13 4.08 -50.37 8.97
C PHE A 13 5.45 -49.68 8.91
N PHE A 14 6.53 -50.35 9.36
CA PHE A 14 7.88 -49.78 9.40
C PHE A 14 8.80 -50.21 8.23
N THR A 15 8.31 -51.00 7.28
CA THR A 15 9.08 -51.45 6.10
C THR A 15 8.70 -50.73 4.80
N GLY A 16 7.86 -49.68 4.87
CA GLY A 16 7.21 -49.06 3.72
C GLY A 16 7.78 -47.75 3.14
N PHE A 17 8.84 -47.15 3.69
CA PHE A 17 9.41 -45.90 3.11
C PHE A 17 10.93 -45.75 3.28
N ALA A 18 11.69 -46.79 2.91
CA ALA A 18 13.12 -46.64 2.64
C ALA A 18 13.40 -47.03 1.17
N PRO A 19 13.70 -46.08 0.26
CA PRO A 19 14.23 -46.44 -1.04
C PRO A 19 15.72 -46.80 -0.87
N THR A 20 16.04 -48.08 -1.01
CA THR A 20 17.42 -48.55 -1.21
C THR A 20 17.52 -49.31 -2.54
N GLY A 21 18.59 -49.03 -3.29
CA GLY A 21 18.98 -49.73 -4.53
C GLY A 21 19.40 -48.77 -5.63
N LYS A 22 20.68 -48.34 -5.73
CA LYS A 22 21.79 -48.97 -6.50
C LYS A 22 21.47 -49.03 -8.01
N GLY A 23 22.25 -48.58 -8.99
CA GLY A 23 23.66 -48.19 -9.10
C GLY A 23 24.17 -48.69 -10.47
N SER A 24 24.76 -47.82 -11.31
CA SER A 24 25.62 -48.17 -12.47
C SER A 24 26.38 -46.88 -12.86
N LEU A 25 27.64 -46.69 -12.46
CA LEU A 25 28.87 -47.08 -13.18
C LEU A 25 28.87 -46.62 -14.64
N PHE A 26 29.56 -45.51 -14.96
CA PHE A 26 30.70 -45.46 -15.89
C PHE A 26 31.39 -44.08 -15.89
N SER A 27 32.68 -44.12 -15.54
CA SER A 27 33.81 -43.39 -16.09
C SER A 27 33.89 -41.86 -16.06
N THR A 28 34.82 -41.42 -15.22
CA THR A 28 35.71 -40.26 -15.31
C THR A 28 35.96 -39.73 -16.72
N ARG A 29 35.70 -38.42 -16.92
CA ARG A 29 36.60 -37.60 -17.75
C ARG A 29 36.64 -36.17 -17.22
N ASN A 30 37.74 -35.85 -16.55
CA ASN A 30 38.20 -34.47 -16.36
C ASN A 30 38.44 -33.88 -17.76
N ILE A 31 37.74 -32.80 -18.10
CA ILE A 31 38.11 -31.92 -19.20
C ILE A 31 38.08 -30.50 -18.66
N ALA A 32 39.27 -30.02 -18.32
CA ALA A 32 39.60 -28.61 -18.19
C ALA A 32 40.04 -28.09 -19.56
N ILE A 33 39.39 -27.06 -20.10
CA ILE A 33 39.75 -26.34 -21.35
C ILE A 33 39.22 -24.89 -21.19
N PRO A 34 39.94 -23.82 -21.61
CA PRO A 34 40.82 -23.07 -20.71
C PRO A 34 40.51 -21.55 -20.71
N LYS A 35 41.21 -20.81 -19.84
CA LYS A 35 41.44 -19.36 -20.03
C LYS A 35 42.47 -19.17 -21.16
N ILE A 36 42.44 -17.99 -21.81
CA ILE A 36 43.54 -17.22 -22.49
C ILE A 36 42.99 -16.55 -23.79
N PRO A 37 43.41 -15.33 -24.22
CA PRO A 37 43.87 -14.14 -23.48
C PRO A 37 43.24 -12.81 -24.00
N GLN A 38 43.62 -11.71 -23.35
CA GLN A 38 43.48 -10.33 -23.86
C GLN A 38 44.18 -10.11 -25.22
N SER A 39 43.58 -9.27 -26.05
CA SER A 39 44.28 -8.49 -27.08
C SER A 39 43.61 -7.13 -27.23
N ASN A 40 44.43 -6.09 -27.14
CA ASN A 40 44.12 -4.69 -27.40
C ASN A 40 43.59 -4.47 -28.83
N GLN A 41 42.67 -3.51 -29.03
CA GLN A 41 42.91 -2.29 -29.83
C GLN A 41 41.63 -1.47 -30.08
N THR A 42 41.71 -0.20 -29.67
CA THR A 42 41.20 1.06 -30.27
C THR A 42 39.71 1.30 -30.57
N GLN A 43 39.24 2.46 -30.08
CA GLN A 43 37.99 3.16 -30.37
C GLN A 43 37.81 3.49 -31.88
N PRO A 44 36.63 4.01 -32.27
CA PRO A 44 36.48 5.47 -32.29
C PRO A 44 35.20 6.00 -31.62
N ASN A 45 35.33 7.23 -31.11
CA ASN A 45 34.28 8.13 -30.66
C ASN A 45 33.19 8.34 -31.71
N MET A 46 31.93 8.44 -31.27
CA MET A 46 30.96 9.39 -31.83
C MET A 46 30.12 9.95 -30.68
N LEU A 47 30.38 11.22 -30.35
CA LEU A 47 29.43 12.07 -29.65
C LEU A 47 28.18 12.22 -30.52
N HIS A 48 27.00 12.12 -29.92
CA HIS A 48 25.86 12.90 -30.39
C HIS A 48 25.18 13.61 -29.22
N HIS A 49 25.55 14.88 -29.11
CA HIS A 49 24.74 15.95 -28.57
C HIS A 49 23.50 16.10 -29.49
N SER A 50 22.32 16.22 -28.91
CA SER A 50 21.22 16.96 -29.55
C SER A 50 20.39 17.64 -28.46
N ARG A 51 20.85 18.84 -28.11
CA ARG A 51 20.08 19.94 -27.54
C ARG A 51 19.57 20.75 -28.72
N LEU A 52 18.27 21.00 -28.79
CA LEU A 52 17.74 22.18 -29.47
C LEU A 52 16.45 22.62 -28.77
N GLU A 53 16.55 23.77 -28.10
CA GLU A 53 15.43 24.66 -27.78
C GLU A 53 15.15 25.60 -28.96
N SER A 54 13.98 26.25 -28.90
CA SER A 54 13.56 27.47 -29.60
C SER A 54 12.99 27.25 -31.02
N GLU A 55 11.86 27.81 -31.47
CA GLU A 55 11.02 28.95 -31.05
C GLU A 55 9.54 28.71 -31.46
N ILE A 56 8.55 29.04 -30.60
CA ILE A 56 7.60 30.19 -30.68
C ILE A 56 6.77 30.28 -31.98
N PHE A 57 5.46 30.00 -31.91
CA PHE A 57 4.42 30.92 -32.41
C PHE A 57 3.06 30.67 -31.73
N ASN A 58 2.31 31.77 -31.54
CA ASN A 58 1.11 31.90 -30.70
C ASN A 58 -0.20 31.49 -31.41
N LYS A 59 -1.07 30.84 -30.61
CA LYS A 59 -2.55 30.88 -30.40
C LYS A 59 -3.43 31.95 -31.14
N PRO A 60 -4.79 31.93 -31.01
CA PRO A 60 -5.83 31.27 -31.83
C PRO A 60 -6.86 32.28 -32.42
N LEU A 61 -7.87 31.85 -33.22
CA LEU A 61 -9.19 32.54 -33.26
C LEU A 61 -10.31 31.72 -33.92
N LEU A 62 -11.51 31.92 -33.35
CA LEU A 62 -12.87 31.57 -33.78
C LEU A 62 -13.18 31.91 -35.25
N ASP A 63 -14.12 31.19 -35.85
CA ASP A 63 -15.16 31.85 -36.64
C ASP A 63 -16.48 31.09 -36.62
N GLU A 64 -17.53 31.87 -36.44
CA GLU A 64 -18.94 31.54 -36.38
C GLU A 64 -19.55 32.34 -37.55
N THR A 65 -20.30 31.72 -38.46
CA THR A 65 -21.51 32.34 -39.07
C THR A 65 -22.18 31.44 -40.10
N SER A 66 -23.51 31.40 -39.94
CA SER A 66 -24.57 30.89 -40.78
C SER A 66 -24.60 31.47 -42.20
N THR A 67 -25.26 30.78 -43.15
CA THR A 67 -26.40 31.34 -43.93
C THR A 67 -27.15 30.24 -44.68
N THR A 68 -28.47 30.42 -44.64
CA THR A 68 -29.66 29.72 -45.17
C THR A 68 -29.82 29.65 -46.69
N VAL A 69 -30.57 28.65 -47.19
CA VAL A 69 -31.61 28.85 -48.24
C VAL A 69 -32.79 27.91 -47.99
N ALA A 70 -34.00 28.48 -48.01
CA ALA A 70 -35.30 27.87 -47.79
C ALA A 70 -35.99 27.43 -49.11
N SER A 71 -36.99 26.55 -49.01
CA SER A 71 -38.18 26.48 -49.90
C SER A 71 -39.21 25.54 -49.26
N GLU A 72 -40.29 26.04 -48.63
CA GLU A 72 -41.58 26.50 -49.19
C GLU A 72 -42.61 25.39 -49.42
N TRP A 73 -43.83 25.69 -48.94
CA TRP A 73 -45.00 24.85 -48.74
C TRP A 73 -45.85 24.67 -50.02
N PHE A 74 -46.52 23.52 -50.16
CA PHE A 74 -47.77 23.39 -50.92
C PHE A 74 -48.80 22.48 -50.21
N ASN A 75 -50.06 22.85 -50.40
CA ASN A 75 -51.27 22.46 -49.69
C ASN A 75 -51.99 21.19 -50.22
N LEU A 76 -52.81 20.63 -49.32
CA LEU A 76 -54.21 20.17 -49.48
C LEU A 76 -54.56 18.67 -49.75
N ASN A 77 -55.22 18.13 -48.71
CA ASN A 77 -56.45 17.32 -48.66
C ASN A 77 -56.47 15.77 -48.76
N ASP A 78 -57.39 15.26 -47.91
CA ASP A 78 -57.99 13.92 -47.78
C ASP A 78 -57.15 12.84 -47.07
N THR A 79 -57.61 12.12 -46.03
CA THR A 79 -58.99 11.77 -45.66
C THR A 79 -59.02 11.41 -44.16
N ARG A 80 -60.10 11.77 -43.48
CA ARG A 80 -60.40 11.36 -42.10
C ARG A 80 -60.64 9.85 -42.05
N HIS A 81 -59.93 9.14 -41.17
CA HIS A 81 -60.54 8.18 -40.24
C HIS A 81 -59.50 7.68 -39.24
N SER A 82 -59.87 7.74 -37.95
CA SER A 82 -59.26 7.04 -36.81
C SER A 82 -58.31 7.84 -35.90
N GLU A 83 -58.74 9.02 -35.47
CA GLU A 83 -58.08 9.91 -34.49
C GLU A 83 -58.55 9.66 -33.03
N LYS A 84 -58.69 8.40 -32.61
CA LYS A 84 -59.07 8.08 -31.20
C LYS A 84 -58.36 6.87 -30.58
N VAL A 85 -57.25 6.42 -31.17
CA VAL A 85 -56.45 5.30 -30.62
C VAL A 85 -54.95 5.65 -30.55
N LEU A 86 -54.56 6.89 -30.87
CA LEU A 86 -53.17 7.33 -30.87
C LEU A 86 -52.81 8.36 -29.78
N GLU A 87 -53.79 9.07 -29.21
CA GLU A 87 -53.50 10.07 -28.16
C GLU A 87 -53.22 9.46 -26.78
N GLU A 88 -53.73 8.27 -26.45
CA GLU A 88 -53.39 7.58 -25.18
C GLU A 88 -52.04 6.85 -25.23
N LYS A 89 -51.38 6.78 -26.39
CA LYS A 89 -50.04 6.15 -26.52
C LYS A 89 -48.88 7.14 -26.53
N GLU A 90 -49.14 8.41 -26.83
CA GLU A 90 -48.10 9.44 -26.87
C GLU A 90 -47.87 10.11 -25.49
N GLU A 91 -48.84 10.04 -24.57
CA GLU A 91 -48.66 10.53 -23.19
C GLU A 91 -47.83 9.55 -22.33
N GLU A 92 -47.99 8.23 -22.49
CA GLU A 92 -47.16 7.23 -21.77
C GLU A 92 -45.71 7.17 -22.30
N GLU A 93 -45.47 7.36 -23.61
CA GLU A 93 -44.10 7.39 -24.17
C GLU A 93 -43.36 8.71 -23.88
N GLY A 94 -44.06 9.78 -23.52
CA GLY A 94 -43.49 11.08 -23.17
C GLY A 94 -42.96 11.16 -21.73
N GLU A 95 -43.67 10.53 -20.79
CA GLU A 95 -43.26 10.45 -19.38
C GLU A 95 -42.08 9.47 -19.17
N GLU A 96 -42.08 8.31 -19.86
CA GLU A 96 -40.96 7.35 -19.79
C GLU A 96 -39.64 7.91 -20.34
N ARG A 97 -39.69 8.81 -21.34
CA ARG A 97 -38.48 9.48 -21.86
C ARG A 97 -37.94 10.56 -20.91
N GLN A 98 -38.80 11.22 -20.14
CA GLN A 98 -38.36 12.24 -19.17
C GLN A 98 -37.79 11.64 -17.89
N GLU A 99 -38.29 10.48 -17.43
CA GLU A 99 -37.68 9.74 -16.32
C GLU A 99 -36.33 9.11 -16.73
N GLN A 100 -36.22 8.56 -17.94
CA GLN A 100 -34.94 8.01 -18.45
C GLN A 100 -33.85 9.07 -18.64
N ASP A 101 -34.19 10.28 -19.08
CA ASP A 101 -33.22 11.38 -19.20
C ASP A 101 -32.79 11.94 -17.83
N GLN A 102 -33.68 11.94 -16.82
CA GLN A 102 -33.31 12.35 -15.45
C GLN A 102 -32.40 11.33 -14.77
N ASP A 103 -32.70 10.03 -14.89
CA ASP A 103 -31.86 8.96 -14.35
C ASP A 103 -30.46 8.92 -15.01
N GLN A 104 -30.38 9.16 -16.33
CA GLN A 104 -29.09 9.21 -17.04
C GLN A 104 -28.25 10.45 -16.70
N VAL A 105 -28.88 11.60 -16.47
CA VAL A 105 -28.19 12.82 -16.01
C VAL A 105 -27.69 12.65 -14.57
N GLN A 106 -28.47 11.98 -13.72
CA GLN A 106 -28.12 11.73 -12.32
C GLN A 106 -27.01 10.66 -12.18
N GLU A 107 -27.03 9.58 -12.97
CA GLU A 107 -25.91 8.62 -13.06
C GLU A 107 -24.63 9.24 -13.62
N GLN A 108 -24.73 10.17 -14.58
CA GLN A 108 -23.56 10.88 -15.13
C GLN A 108 -23.00 11.93 -14.17
N GLU A 109 -23.83 12.59 -13.36
CA GLU A 109 -23.37 13.49 -12.30
C GLU A 109 -22.76 12.74 -11.11
N GLU A 110 -23.29 11.58 -10.72
CA GLU A 110 -22.69 10.71 -9.70
C GLU A 110 -21.36 10.09 -10.18
N ALA A 111 -21.29 9.62 -11.43
CA ALA A 111 -20.06 9.09 -12.02
C ALA A 111 -18.98 10.17 -12.20
N ASN A 112 -19.37 11.41 -12.52
CA ASN A 112 -18.44 12.55 -12.57
C ASN A 112 -18.06 13.05 -11.17
N GLY A 113 -18.94 12.94 -10.17
CA GLY A 113 -18.66 13.31 -8.77
C GLY A 113 -17.63 12.42 -8.10
N GLU A 114 -17.60 11.12 -8.44
CA GLU A 114 -16.60 10.18 -7.92
C GLU A 114 -15.18 10.43 -8.50
N PHE A 115 -15.10 10.96 -9.73
CA PHE A 115 -13.84 11.34 -10.38
C PHE A 115 -13.20 12.62 -9.83
N LEU A 116 -13.93 13.44 -9.06
CA LEU A 116 -13.48 14.75 -8.60
C LEU A 116 -12.84 14.76 -7.20
N ASN A 117 -12.85 13.64 -6.48
CA ASN A 117 -12.13 13.50 -5.21
C ASN A 117 -10.89 12.62 -5.41
N PRO A 118 -9.70 13.20 -5.69
CA PRO A 118 -8.48 12.42 -5.81
C PRO A 118 -8.22 11.68 -4.49
N ARG A 119 -8.14 10.34 -4.58
CA ARG A 119 -7.85 9.47 -3.42
C ARG A 119 -6.58 9.96 -2.73
N ARG A 120 -6.61 10.04 -1.40
CA ARG A 120 -5.44 10.45 -0.60
C ARG A 120 -4.26 9.51 -0.84
N LEU A 121 -3.06 10.07 -1.00
CA LEU A 121 -1.81 9.32 -1.14
C LEU A 121 -1.54 8.49 0.10
N LEU A 122 -1.27 7.21 -0.09
CA LEU A 122 -0.73 6.34 0.97
C LEU A 122 0.80 6.35 0.89
N ILE A 123 1.47 6.74 1.98
CA ILE A 123 2.93 6.73 2.12
C ILE A 123 3.31 5.55 3.01
N ILE A 124 3.71 4.45 2.39
CA ILE A 124 4.06 3.22 3.10
C ILE A 124 5.55 3.25 3.41
N VAL A 125 5.90 3.30 4.70
CA VAL A 125 7.30 3.32 5.17
C VAL A 125 7.72 1.92 5.61
N THR A 126 8.75 1.36 4.98
CA THR A 126 9.26 0.01 5.26
C THR A 126 10.75 0.05 5.60
N PRO A 127 11.11 -0.05 6.88
CA PRO A 127 12.47 -0.36 7.32
C PRO A 127 12.90 -1.76 6.87
N THR A 128 14.12 -1.92 6.38
CA THR A 128 14.70 -3.24 6.06
C THR A 128 16.15 -3.32 6.51
N SER A 129 16.49 -4.37 7.26
CA SER A 129 17.86 -4.62 7.71
C SER A 129 18.56 -5.60 6.78
N ALA A 130 19.85 -5.38 6.52
CA ALA A 130 20.66 -6.36 5.80
C ALA A 130 20.97 -7.62 6.63
N LYS A 131 20.75 -7.57 7.94
CA LYS A 131 20.86 -8.72 8.84
C LYS A 131 19.74 -9.75 8.61
N ASP A 132 18.63 -9.34 7.99
CA ASP A 132 17.51 -10.23 7.69
C ASP A 132 17.76 -11.02 6.39
N GLN A 133 18.03 -12.32 6.56
CA GLN A 133 18.26 -13.25 5.46
C GLN A 133 17.04 -13.39 4.52
N ASN A 134 15.84 -13.18 5.04
CA ASN A 134 14.59 -13.32 4.31
C ASN A 134 14.14 -12.00 3.65
N ARG A 135 14.88 -10.90 3.85
CA ARG A 135 14.46 -9.55 3.42
C ARG A 135 14.05 -9.49 1.95
N GLY A 136 14.78 -10.18 1.07
CA GLY A 136 14.50 -10.16 -0.37
C GLY A 136 13.19 -10.86 -0.74
N MET A 137 12.85 -11.95 -0.06
CA MET A 137 11.58 -12.65 -0.24
C MET A 137 10.44 -11.82 0.35
N LEU A 138 10.63 -11.28 1.56
CA LEU A 138 9.62 -10.46 2.24
C LEU A 138 9.31 -9.16 1.50
N LEU A 139 10.31 -8.49 0.92
CA LEU A 139 10.10 -7.33 0.06
C LEU A 139 9.26 -7.66 -1.16
N ARG A 140 9.50 -8.81 -1.81
CA ARG A 140 8.68 -9.25 -2.94
C ARG A 140 7.25 -9.53 -2.53
N ARG A 141 7.06 -10.23 -1.39
CA ARG A 141 5.74 -10.50 -0.82
C ARG A 141 4.98 -9.20 -0.59
N LEU A 142 5.57 -8.27 0.15
CA LEU A 142 4.94 -6.98 0.43
C LEU A 142 4.68 -6.21 -0.86
N SER A 143 5.61 -6.18 -1.81
CA SER A 143 5.41 -5.50 -3.10
C SER A 143 4.23 -6.08 -3.90
N ASN A 144 4.00 -7.40 -3.85
CA ASN A 144 2.86 -8.01 -4.53
C ASN A 144 1.55 -7.55 -3.89
N THR A 145 1.49 -7.46 -2.55
CA THR A 145 0.34 -6.88 -1.86
C THR A 145 0.14 -5.41 -2.21
N LEU A 146 1.19 -4.60 -2.13
CA LEU A 146 1.11 -3.16 -2.37
C LEU A 146 0.69 -2.81 -3.81
N ARG A 147 1.03 -3.66 -4.78
CA ARG A 147 0.63 -3.49 -6.18
C ARG A 147 -0.87 -3.68 -6.42
N LEU A 148 -1.56 -4.40 -5.52
CA LEU A 148 -3.01 -4.62 -5.61
C LEU A 148 -3.82 -3.46 -5.02
N ILE A 149 -3.16 -2.55 -4.30
CA ILE A 149 -3.82 -1.41 -3.66
C ILE A 149 -4.15 -0.35 -4.72
N PRO A 150 -5.33 0.28 -4.66
CA PRO A 150 -5.63 1.38 -5.56
C PRO A 150 -4.66 2.56 -5.40
N GLN A 151 -4.25 3.15 -6.53
CA GLN A 151 -3.40 4.34 -6.56
C GLN A 151 -4.15 5.56 -5.96
N PRO A 152 -3.45 6.58 -5.43
CA PRO A 152 -1.98 6.74 -5.41
C PRO A 152 -1.30 6.13 -4.17
N ILE A 153 -0.17 5.45 -4.38
CA ILE A 153 0.71 4.91 -3.32
C ILE A 153 2.18 5.31 -3.57
N LEU A 154 2.87 5.69 -2.49
CA LEU A 154 4.31 5.90 -2.46
C LEU A 154 4.94 4.94 -1.45
N TRP A 155 5.83 4.06 -1.92
CA TRP A 155 6.55 3.13 -1.06
C TRP A 155 7.94 3.66 -0.70
N VAL A 156 8.15 4.04 0.56
CA VAL A 156 9.44 4.49 1.08
C VAL A 156 10.15 3.33 1.75
N VAL A 157 11.23 2.85 1.14
CA VAL A 157 12.05 1.74 1.67
C VAL A 157 13.37 2.29 2.17
N VAL A 158 13.70 1.97 3.43
CA VAL A 158 14.90 2.47 4.10
C VAL A 158 15.80 1.32 4.50
N GLU A 159 17.04 1.30 4.00
CA GLU A 159 18.04 0.28 4.32
C GLU A 159 19.38 0.86 4.73
N GLN A 160 20.22 0.05 5.39
CA GLN A 160 21.62 0.40 5.60
C GLN A 160 22.38 0.36 4.27
N GLN A 161 23.24 1.33 4.03
CA GLN A 161 24.09 1.38 2.84
C GLN A 161 25.15 0.28 2.89
N ILE A 162 25.00 -0.72 2.02
CA ILE A 162 25.94 -1.84 1.85
C ILE A 162 26.20 -2.05 0.36
N GLU A 163 27.45 -2.38 0.01
CA GLU A 163 27.91 -2.49 -1.38
C GLU A 163 27.12 -3.52 -2.21
N ASP A 164 26.86 -4.70 -1.64
CA ASP A 164 26.19 -5.82 -2.31
C ASP A 164 24.66 -5.84 -2.11
N SER A 165 24.03 -4.71 -1.76
CA SER A 165 22.58 -4.66 -1.60
C SER A 165 21.84 -4.98 -2.91
N ASN A 166 20.88 -5.89 -2.82
CA ASN A 166 19.95 -6.22 -3.91
C ASN A 166 18.60 -5.48 -3.83
N VAL A 167 18.35 -4.62 -2.83
CA VAL A 167 17.04 -3.98 -2.62
C VAL A 167 16.68 -3.08 -3.79
N SER A 168 17.60 -2.22 -4.24
CA SER A 168 17.36 -1.37 -5.42
C SER A 168 16.97 -2.16 -6.67
N LYS A 169 17.60 -3.33 -6.89
CA LYS A 169 17.28 -4.24 -8.01
C LYS A 169 15.89 -4.87 -7.86
N ILE A 170 15.44 -5.15 -6.63
CA ILE A 170 14.10 -5.65 -6.34
C ILE A 170 13.08 -4.55 -6.61
N LEU A 171 13.26 -3.36 -6.04
CA LEU A 171 12.31 -2.23 -6.16
C LEU A 171 12.08 -1.81 -7.60
N ARG A 172 13.12 -1.76 -8.45
CA ARG A 172 12.97 -1.45 -9.89
C ARG A 172 12.04 -2.40 -10.66
N LYS A 173 11.81 -3.61 -10.15
CA LYS A 173 10.98 -4.64 -10.81
C LYS A 173 9.54 -4.68 -10.30
N THR A 174 9.19 -3.90 -9.27
CA THR A 174 7.86 -3.98 -8.65
C THR A 174 6.79 -3.20 -9.40
N GLY A 175 7.19 -2.15 -10.14
CA GLY A 175 6.27 -1.23 -10.81
C GLY A 175 5.53 -0.29 -9.86
N ILE A 176 5.89 -0.27 -8.57
CA ILE A 176 5.32 0.63 -7.55
C ILE A 176 6.16 1.90 -7.52
N MET A 177 5.53 3.07 -7.38
CA MET A 177 6.24 4.32 -7.12
C MET A 177 6.96 4.23 -5.77
N TYR A 178 8.29 4.39 -5.77
CA TYR A 178 9.08 4.22 -4.55
C TYR A 178 10.12 5.33 -4.33
N ARG A 179 10.47 5.55 -3.06
CA ARG A 179 11.68 6.24 -2.63
C ARG A 179 12.57 5.23 -1.94
N HIS A 180 13.82 5.11 -2.39
CA HIS A 180 14.82 4.25 -1.76
C HIS A 180 15.80 5.13 -0.99
N LEU A 181 15.75 5.08 0.34
CA LEU A 181 16.58 5.86 1.25
C LEU A 181 17.62 4.96 1.90
N VAL A 182 18.83 5.50 2.13
CA VAL A 182 19.92 4.76 2.75
C VAL A 182 20.61 5.58 3.84
N PHE A 183 21.15 4.90 4.84
CA PHE A 183 21.93 5.48 5.94
C PHE A 183 23.25 4.70 6.14
N LYS A 184 24.25 5.29 6.81
CA LYS A 184 25.61 4.72 6.92
C LYS A 184 25.94 4.20 8.32
N GLU A 185 25.20 4.67 9.31
CA GLU A 185 25.36 4.39 10.71
C GLU A 185 25.23 2.88 10.98
N ASN A 186 25.99 2.40 11.96
CA ASN A 186 25.95 1.00 12.40
C ASN A 186 25.20 0.92 13.72
N PHE A 187 24.29 -0.06 13.81
CA PHE A 187 23.50 -0.31 15.01
C PHE A 187 23.75 -1.72 15.53
N THR A 188 23.99 -1.84 16.82
CA THR A 188 24.04 -3.14 17.51
C THR A 188 22.63 -3.59 17.89
N ASN A 189 21.81 -2.66 18.36
CA ASN A 189 20.41 -2.88 18.73
C ASN A 189 19.48 -2.73 17.52
N ILE A 190 18.71 -3.79 17.23
CA ILE A 190 17.77 -3.82 16.10
C ILE A 190 16.64 -2.79 16.29
N HIS A 191 16.20 -2.53 17.53
CA HIS A 191 15.14 -1.56 17.79
C HIS A 191 15.60 -0.12 17.48
N GLU A 192 16.83 0.22 17.83
CA GLU A 192 17.44 1.53 17.50
C GLU A 192 17.66 1.68 15.99
N GLU A 193 18.08 0.62 15.30
CA GLU A 193 18.21 0.59 13.84
C GLU A 193 16.86 0.91 13.16
N VAL A 194 15.80 0.23 13.59
CA VAL A 194 14.45 0.42 13.03
C VAL A 194 13.91 1.82 13.32
N ASP A 195 14.15 2.36 14.51
CA ASP A 195 13.73 3.72 14.86
C ASP A 195 14.49 4.78 14.06
N HIS A 196 15.80 4.59 13.88
CA HIS A 196 16.60 5.44 13.01
C HIS A 196 16.07 5.41 11.56
N GLN A 197 15.76 4.23 11.03
CA GLN A 197 15.19 4.08 9.68
C GLN A 197 13.85 4.82 9.53
N ARG A 198 12.99 4.76 10.54
CA ARG A 198 11.72 5.51 10.56
C ARG A 198 11.98 7.01 10.57
N ASN A 199 12.91 7.49 11.39
CA ASN A 199 13.29 8.91 11.42
C ASN A 199 13.85 9.40 10.09
N VAL A 200 14.70 8.61 9.41
CA VAL A 200 15.20 8.93 8.07
C VAL A 200 14.04 9.09 7.08
N ALA A 201 13.03 8.21 7.13
CA ALA A 201 11.84 8.35 6.30
C ALA A 201 11.00 9.58 6.65
N LEU A 202 10.77 9.84 7.94
CA LEU A 202 9.99 10.99 8.40
C LEU A 202 10.65 12.31 8.02
N ASN A 203 11.96 12.44 8.21
CA ASN A 203 12.73 13.61 7.77
C ASN A 203 12.62 13.82 6.25
N HIS A 204 12.64 12.75 5.46
CA HIS A 204 12.44 12.84 4.02
C HIS A 204 11.03 13.32 3.66
N ILE A 205 10.00 12.78 4.32
CA ILE A 205 8.60 13.15 4.13
C ILE A 205 8.36 14.61 4.52
N GLU A 206 8.91 15.05 5.65
CA GLU A 206 8.82 16.42 6.17
C GLU A 206 9.55 17.41 5.26
N HIS A 207 10.80 17.12 4.89
CA HIS A 207 11.60 17.98 4.05
C HIS A 207 10.94 18.27 2.69
N HIS A 208 10.31 17.25 2.09
CA HIS A 208 9.63 17.38 0.80
C HIS A 208 8.13 17.68 0.94
N LYS A 209 7.61 17.81 2.17
CA LYS A 209 6.20 18.03 2.48
C LYS A 209 5.25 17.09 1.73
N LEU A 210 5.57 15.80 1.73
CA LEU A 210 4.83 14.78 0.98
C LEU A 210 3.45 14.55 1.61
N SER A 211 2.41 15.22 1.11
CA SER A 211 1.05 15.15 1.67
C SER A 211 0.37 13.79 1.43
N GLY A 212 0.05 13.07 2.50
CA GLY A 212 -0.60 11.77 2.46
C GLY A 212 -0.78 11.13 3.85
N ILE A 213 -1.24 9.89 3.87
CA ILE A 213 -1.35 9.07 5.10
C ILE A 213 -0.12 8.19 5.21
N VAL A 214 0.65 8.38 6.28
CA VAL A 214 1.88 7.62 6.57
C VAL A 214 1.52 6.37 7.37
N HIS A 215 1.98 5.21 6.90
CA HIS A 215 1.87 3.94 7.60
C HIS A 215 3.21 3.21 7.67
N PHE A 216 3.60 2.76 8.86
CA PHE A 216 4.83 2.00 9.06
C PHE A 216 4.62 0.49 8.87
N ALA A 217 4.91 0.02 7.67
CA ALA A 217 4.79 -1.39 7.29
C ALA A 217 6.07 -2.18 7.56
N SER A 218 6.01 -3.11 8.52
CA SER A 218 7.05 -4.13 8.69
C SER A 218 7.02 -5.15 7.57
N LEU A 219 8.19 -5.67 7.19
CA LEU A 219 8.30 -6.79 6.25
C LEU A 219 7.58 -8.06 6.72
N SER A 220 7.41 -8.24 8.04
CA SER A 220 6.67 -9.35 8.63
C SER A 220 5.14 -9.18 8.60
N ASN A 221 4.63 -7.98 8.32
CA ASN A 221 3.19 -7.73 8.30
C ASN A 221 2.50 -8.39 7.09
N VAL A 222 1.27 -8.83 7.32
CA VAL A 222 0.33 -9.37 6.33
C VAL A 222 -0.92 -8.51 6.43
N TYR A 223 -1.43 -8.09 5.28
CA TYR A 223 -2.50 -7.11 5.18
C TYR A 223 -3.71 -7.71 4.50
N ASP A 224 -4.90 -7.43 5.02
CA ASP A 224 -6.10 -7.39 4.20
C ASP A 224 -5.99 -6.21 3.21
N LEU A 225 -6.56 -6.32 2.01
CA LEU A 225 -6.52 -5.21 1.05
C LEU A 225 -7.42 -4.06 1.47
N SER A 226 -8.56 -4.36 2.12
CA SER A 226 -9.51 -3.33 2.58
C SER A 226 -8.89 -2.42 3.64
N PHE A 227 -7.87 -2.91 4.36
CA PHE A 227 -7.08 -2.12 5.32
C PHE A 227 -6.62 -0.79 4.72
N PHE A 228 -6.16 -0.80 3.47
CA PHE A 228 -5.62 0.39 2.83
C PHE A 228 -6.69 1.38 2.40
N ASP A 229 -7.92 0.93 2.21
CA ASP A 229 -9.06 1.82 1.98
C ASP A 229 -9.44 2.53 3.28
N GLU A 230 -9.47 1.82 4.40
CA GLU A 230 -9.70 2.40 5.73
C GLU A 230 -8.63 3.45 6.09
N LEU A 231 -7.36 3.20 5.77
CA LEU A 231 -6.29 4.17 6.02
C LEU A 231 -6.54 5.52 5.34
N ARG A 232 -7.19 5.55 4.17
CA ARG A 232 -7.45 6.82 3.47
C ARG A 232 -8.48 7.69 4.18
N ALA A 233 -9.32 7.11 5.03
CA ALA A 233 -10.30 7.87 5.81
C ALA A 233 -9.67 8.68 6.94
N ILE A 234 -8.48 8.29 7.41
CA ILE A 234 -7.78 8.94 8.53
C ILE A 234 -7.61 10.43 8.28
N GLU A 235 -8.16 11.24 9.18
CA GLU A 235 -7.99 12.68 9.13
C GLU A 235 -6.66 13.10 9.76
N GLY A 236 -6.47 12.80 11.04
CA GLY A 236 -5.26 13.11 11.82
C GLY A 236 -4.44 11.87 12.14
N PHE A 237 -4.89 11.07 13.11
CA PHE A 237 -4.28 9.80 13.50
C PHE A 237 -5.33 8.70 13.49
N GLY A 238 -4.93 7.49 13.11
CA GLY A 238 -5.78 6.31 13.14
C GLY A 238 -5.06 5.09 13.70
N THR A 239 -5.81 4.18 14.31
CA THR A 239 -5.29 2.98 14.96
C THR A 239 -6.25 1.81 14.79
N TRP A 240 -5.75 0.57 14.89
CA TRP A 240 -6.51 -0.65 14.62
C TRP A 240 -5.95 -1.82 15.42
N PRO A 241 -6.73 -2.89 15.61
CA PRO A 241 -6.23 -4.11 16.24
C PRO A 241 -5.31 -4.89 15.30
N MET A 242 -4.28 -5.47 15.88
CA MET A 242 -3.27 -6.27 15.21
C MET A 242 -3.19 -7.65 15.85
N ALA A 243 -3.21 -8.69 15.03
CA ALA A 243 -2.92 -10.05 15.50
C ALA A 243 -1.42 -10.34 15.39
N LEU A 244 -0.79 -10.66 16.51
CA LEU A 244 0.60 -11.07 16.64
C LEU A 244 0.64 -12.59 16.65
N LEU A 245 1.28 -13.18 15.63
CA LEU A 245 1.39 -14.63 15.51
C LEU A 245 2.74 -15.10 16.05
N SER A 246 2.73 -16.18 16.82
CA SER A 246 3.94 -16.91 17.17
C SER A 246 3.90 -18.30 16.55
N ALA A 247 4.59 -18.47 15.41
CA ALA A 247 4.62 -19.74 14.69
C ALA A 247 5.10 -20.91 15.58
N ASN A 248 6.10 -20.65 16.43
CA ASN A 248 6.68 -21.66 17.31
C ASN A 248 5.74 -22.06 18.46
N LYS A 249 4.84 -21.17 18.89
CA LYS A 249 3.94 -21.41 20.04
C LYS A 249 2.52 -21.77 19.63
N LYS A 250 2.19 -21.71 18.33
CA LYS A 250 0.82 -21.84 17.82
C LYS A 250 -0.15 -20.91 18.57
N GLU A 251 0.34 -19.72 18.92
CA GLU A 251 -0.36 -18.72 19.73
C GLU A 251 -0.65 -17.49 18.87
N VAL A 252 -1.85 -16.95 19.01
CA VAL A 252 -2.26 -15.68 18.42
C VAL A 252 -2.64 -14.75 19.57
N ILE A 253 -1.99 -13.59 19.62
CA ILE A 253 -2.27 -12.54 20.59
C ILE A 253 -2.83 -11.36 19.81
N ILE A 254 -3.98 -10.84 20.21
CA ILE A 254 -4.53 -9.62 19.64
C ILE A 254 -4.06 -8.46 20.53
N GLU A 255 -3.50 -7.42 19.94
CA GLU A 255 -3.18 -6.15 20.60
C GLU A 255 -3.88 -5.03 19.82
N GLY A 256 -4.57 -4.11 20.49
CA GLY A 256 -5.32 -3.08 19.77
C GLY A 256 -6.19 -2.17 20.62
N PRO A 257 -6.80 -1.16 19.99
CA PRO A 257 -7.79 -0.30 20.62
C PRO A 257 -9.08 -1.06 20.90
N VAL A 258 -9.82 -0.60 21.90
CA VAL A 258 -11.23 -0.94 22.14
C VAL A 258 -12.03 0.30 21.76
N CYS A 259 -12.97 0.17 20.83
CA CYS A 259 -13.65 1.31 20.23
C CYS A 259 -15.16 1.25 20.48
N ASP A 260 -15.79 2.42 20.60
CA ASP A 260 -17.23 2.60 20.41
C ASP A 260 -17.41 3.33 19.08
N SER A 261 -17.95 2.64 18.09
CA SER A 261 -17.85 3.02 16.68
C SER A 261 -16.39 3.26 16.26
N SER A 262 -16.01 4.51 15.99
CA SER A 262 -14.63 4.91 15.63
C SER A 262 -13.90 5.61 16.77
N GLU A 263 -14.52 5.82 17.92
CA GLU A 263 -13.90 6.50 19.07
C GLU A 263 -13.14 5.48 19.92
N VAL A 264 -11.87 5.77 20.23
CA VAL A 264 -11.03 4.88 21.04
C VAL A 264 -11.34 5.07 22.53
N MET A 265 -11.87 4.02 23.15
CA MET A 265 -12.29 3.99 24.57
C MET A 265 -11.24 3.36 25.49
N GLY A 266 -10.23 2.69 24.93
CA GLY A 266 -9.15 2.06 25.69
C GLY A 266 -8.35 1.08 24.84
N TRP A 267 -7.57 0.21 25.50
CA TRP A 267 -6.62 -0.68 24.84
C TRP A 267 -6.61 -2.08 25.42
N HIS A 268 -6.60 -3.08 24.54
CA HIS A 268 -6.26 -4.45 24.86
C HIS A 268 -4.80 -4.71 24.52
N LEU A 269 -3.92 -4.69 25.53
CA LEU A 269 -2.48 -4.96 25.37
C LEU A 269 -2.00 -6.11 26.24
N LYS A 270 -0.94 -6.81 25.77
CA LYS A 270 -0.21 -7.75 26.59
C LYS A 270 0.57 -6.97 27.66
N LYS A 271 0.24 -7.20 28.94
CA LYS A 271 1.02 -6.64 30.06
C LYS A 271 2.47 -7.13 29.97
N ALA A 272 3.41 -6.20 29.85
CA ALA A 272 4.80 -6.49 30.15
C ALA A 272 4.93 -6.58 31.67
N ASN A 273 5.39 -7.72 32.19
CA ASN A 273 5.38 -8.01 33.63
C ASN A 273 6.22 -7.05 34.50
N ASN A 274 6.90 -6.04 33.93
CA ASN A 274 7.83 -5.14 34.62
C ASN A 274 7.71 -3.64 34.21
N SER A 275 6.63 -3.19 33.56
CA SER A 275 6.49 -1.75 33.24
C SER A 275 5.76 -1.02 34.37
N THR A 276 6.46 -0.12 35.06
CA THR A 276 5.90 0.93 35.94
C THR A 276 5.30 2.10 35.17
N ASP A 277 5.30 2.02 33.83
CA ASP A 277 4.76 3.06 32.95
C ASP A 277 3.23 2.92 32.89
N GLU A 278 2.51 3.99 33.25
CA GLU A 278 1.04 4.01 33.25
C GLU A 278 0.46 3.90 31.84
N ARG A 279 1.28 4.13 30.79
CA ARG A 279 0.80 4.21 29.40
C ARG A 279 1.01 2.90 28.62
N PRO A 280 0.01 2.50 27.81
CA PRO A 280 0.10 1.31 26.97
C PRO A 280 1.25 1.43 25.96
N PRO A 281 2.17 0.45 25.81
CA PRO A 281 3.20 0.49 24.77
C PRO A 281 2.59 0.21 23.38
N ILE A 282 1.91 1.19 22.80
CA ILE A 282 1.33 1.08 21.45
C ILE A 282 2.47 0.97 20.43
N ARG A 283 2.36 0.00 19.53
CA ARG A 283 3.33 -0.21 18.47
C ARG A 283 3.10 0.86 17.40
N VAL A 284 4.19 1.48 16.94
CA VAL A 284 4.12 2.45 15.82
C VAL A 284 3.52 1.82 14.54
N SER A 285 3.61 0.49 14.39
CA SER A 285 2.99 -0.24 13.27
C SER A 285 1.47 -0.49 13.41
N SER A 286 0.85 -0.14 14.54
CA SER A 286 -0.62 -0.13 14.75
C SER A 286 -1.21 1.28 14.68
N VAL A 287 -0.47 2.21 14.09
CA VAL A 287 -0.89 3.60 13.90
C VAL A 287 -0.53 4.07 12.49
N ALA A 288 -1.42 4.87 11.91
CA ALA A 288 -1.13 5.69 10.74
C ALA A 288 -1.56 7.13 11.01
N PHE A 289 -0.99 8.08 10.27
CA PHE A 289 -1.24 9.49 10.52
C PHE A 289 -1.10 10.34 9.26
N ASN A 290 -1.73 11.50 9.28
CA ASN A 290 -1.62 12.49 8.24
C ASN A 290 -0.26 13.17 8.30
N SER A 291 0.50 13.07 7.23
CA SER A 291 1.86 13.57 7.14
C SER A 291 1.97 15.07 7.43
N SER A 292 0.94 15.87 7.14
CA SER A 292 0.94 17.32 7.38
C SER A 292 1.19 17.71 8.84
N ILE A 293 0.95 16.80 9.78
CA ILE A 293 1.26 16.98 11.21
C ILE A 293 2.76 17.27 11.43
N LEU A 294 3.64 16.83 10.52
CA LEU A 294 5.09 17.01 10.63
C LEU A 294 5.55 18.44 10.26
N TRP A 295 4.81 19.20 9.44
CA TRP A 295 5.24 20.52 8.95
C TRP A 295 4.19 21.63 9.00
N ASP A 296 2.96 21.31 9.39
CA ASP A 296 1.84 22.26 9.52
C ASP A 296 1.15 22.08 10.87
N PRO A 297 1.84 22.37 11.99
CA PRO A 297 1.31 22.14 13.34
C PRO A 297 0.08 23.00 13.66
N GLU A 298 -0.04 24.18 13.04
CA GLU A 298 -1.14 25.12 13.26
C GLU A 298 -2.48 24.54 12.78
N ARG A 299 -2.48 23.82 11.65
CA ARG A 299 -3.65 23.09 11.15
C ARG A 299 -4.20 22.08 12.16
N TRP A 300 -3.35 21.57 13.05
CA TRP A 300 -3.70 20.59 14.08
C TRP A 300 -3.90 21.23 15.45
N GLY A 301 -4.08 22.56 15.51
CA GLY A 301 -4.36 23.31 16.73
C GLY A 301 -3.16 23.45 17.67
N ARG A 302 -1.93 23.36 17.14
CA ARG A 302 -0.70 23.49 17.94
C ARG A 302 0.02 24.81 17.67
N THR A 303 0.64 25.36 18.71
CA THR A 303 1.53 26.51 18.58
C THR A 303 2.84 26.07 17.92
N SER A 304 3.31 26.83 16.94
CA SER A 304 4.51 26.55 16.13
C SER A 304 5.84 26.59 16.93
N SER A 305 5.80 26.66 18.27
CA SER A 305 6.96 26.91 19.14
C SER A 305 7.63 25.68 19.76
N ILE A 306 7.21 24.44 19.43
CA ILE A 306 7.91 23.24 19.91
C ILE A 306 9.07 22.96 18.95
N GLN A 307 10.25 23.51 19.26
CA GLN A 307 11.52 23.30 18.55
C GLN A 307 12.07 21.86 18.65
N ASP A 308 11.34 20.93 19.29
CA ASP A 308 11.82 19.58 19.63
C ASP A 308 11.44 18.50 18.58
N THR A 309 10.75 18.87 17.49
CA THR A 309 10.29 17.93 16.46
C THR A 309 11.40 17.50 15.49
N SER A 310 12.47 18.30 15.34
CA SER A 310 13.45 18.09 14.26
C SER A 310 14.51 17.02 14.53
N GLN A 311 14.75 16.64 15.78
CA GLN A 311 15.78 15.63 16.10
C GLN A 311 15.24 14.20 16.21
N ASP A 312 13.96 14.01 16.52
CA ASP A 312 13.34 12.68 16.64
C ASP A 312 11.84 12.73 16.31
N SER A 313 11.52 12.89 15.02
CA SER A 313 10.14 12.95 14.52
C SER A 313 9.31 11.72 14.93
N LEU A 314 9.95 10.57 15.12
CA LEU A 314 9.30 9.35 15.59
C LEU A 314 8.87 9.46 17.06
N LYS A 315 9.72 10.03 17.92
CA LYS A 315 9.35 10.33 19.32
C LYS A 315 8.19 11.32 19.37
N PHE A 316 8.16 12.30 18.48
CA PHE A 316 7.02 13.20 18.32
C PHE A 316 5.75 12.43 17.93
N VAL A 317 5.78 11.60 16.86
CA VAL A 317 4.62 10.79 16.45
C VAL A 317 4.11 9.91 17.59
N ARG A 318 5.03 9.28 18.34
CA ARG A 318 4.65 8.51 19.53
C ARG A 318 3.93 9.38 20.55
N LYS A 319 4.54 10.50 20.94
CA LYS A 319 3.98 11.42 21.92
C LYS A 319 2.56 11.85 21.55
N GLU A 320 2.33 12.23 20.30
CA GLU A 320 1.01 12.69 19.85
C GLU A 320 -0.07 11.62 19.86
N VAL A 321 0.29 10.37 19.57
CA VAL A 321 -0.65 9.25 19.71
C VAL A 321 -1.08 9.05 21.17
N PHE A 322 -0.22 9.40 22.13
CA PHE A 322 -0.47 9.18 23.57
C PHE A 322 -1.03 10.38 24.33
N GLU A 323 -0.92 11.60 23.79
CA GLU A 323 -1.38 12.80 24.51
C GLU A 323 -2.90 12.97 24.45
N ASP A 324 -3.55 12.44 23.42
CA ASP A 324 -5.00 12.57 23.26
C ASP A 324 -5.60 11.36 22.54
N GLU A 325 -5.92 10.32 23.31
CA GLU A 325 -6.53 9.08 22.78
C GLU A 325 -7.88 9.36 22.11
N THR A 326 -8.60 10.41 22.52
CA THR A 326 -9.89 10.80 21.93
C THR A 326 -9.76 11.36 20.52
N LYS A 327 -8.54 11.76 20.11
CA LYS A 327 -8.23 12.21 18.75
C LYS A 327 -7.82 11.06 17.82
N LEU A 328 -7.70 9.83 18.32
CA LEU A 328 -7.40 8.66 17.51
C LEU A 328 -8.68 8.11 16.88
N MET A 329 -8.66 7.96 15.56
CA MET A 329 -9.71 7.24 14.84
C MET A 329 -9.46 5.73 14.93
N GLY A 330 -10.41 5.00 15.49
CA GLY A 330 -10.47 3.54 15.47
C GLY A 330 -10.82 2.99 14.09
N ILE A 331 -10.07 1.99 13.63
CA ILE A 331 -10.25 1.32 12.33
C ILE A 331 -10.42 -0.19 12.54
N PRO A 332 -11.38 -0.85 11.86
CA PRO A 332 -12.46 -0.24 11.06
C PRO A 332 -13.48 0.52 11.93
N PRO A 333 -14.31 1.41 11.35
CA PRO A 333 -15.24 2.29 12.09
C PRO A 333 -16.36 1.56 12.86
N ASN A 334 -16.51 0.25 12.65
CA ASN A 334 -17.48 -0.57 13.37
C ASN A 334 -16.79 -1.23 14.57
N ASP A 335 -16.59 -0.46 15.64
CA ASP A 335 -16.06 -0.89 16.94
C ASP A 335 -14.66 -1.53 16.90
N CYS A 336 -13.85 -1.17 15.90
CA CYS A 336 -12.54 -1.82 15.69
C CYS A 336 -12.65 -3.35 15.64
N SER A 337 -13.78 -3.88 15.16
CA SER A 337 -14.17 -5.29 15.36
C SER A 337 -13.43 -6.32 14.48
N LYS A 338 -12.63 -5.88 13.51
CA LYS A 338 -11.94 -6.77 12.55
C LYS A 338 -10.43 -6.64 12.66
N ILE A 339 -9.76 -7.78 12.58
CA ILE A 339 -8.31 -7.83 12.36
C ILE A 339 -8.06 -7.69 10.86
N LEU A 340 -7.45 -6.57 10.46
CA LEU A 340 -7.05 -6.30 9.07
C LEU A 340 -5.53 -6.40 8.87
N LEU A 341 -4.80 -6.59 9.97
CA LEU A 341 -3.34 -6.66 10.01
C LEU A 341 -2.87 -7.81 10.91
N TRP A 342 -2.02 -8.66 10.34
CA TRP A 342 -1.33 -9.72 11.09
C TRP A 342 0.17 -9.49 11.04
N ASN A 343 0.84 -9.57 12.18
CA ASN A 343 2.30 -9.60 12.25
C ASN A 343 2.75 -11.06 12.33
N LEU A 344 3.39 -11.54 11.27
CA LEU A 344 3.92 -12.89 11.20
C LEU A 344 5.45 -12.82 11.15
N PRO A 345 6.14 -12.78 12.31
CA PRO A 345 7.59 -12.87 12.34
C PRO A 345 7.98 -14.26 11.83
N LEU A 346 8.62 -14.29 10.66
CA LEU A 346 9.26 -15.51 10.19
C LEU A 346 10.50 -15.71 11.06
N SER A 347 10.54 -16.82 11.80
CA SER A 347 11.75 -17.19 12.54
C SER A 347 12.92 -17.25 11.57
N THR A 348 13.96 -16.49 11.86
CA THR A 348 15.31 -16.74 11.36
C THR A 348 15.88 -17.98 12.02
#